data_AF-A0A926ESJ8-F1
#
_entry.id   AF-A0A926ESJ8-F1
#
_cell.length_a   1.000
_cell.length_b   1.000
_cell.length_c   1.000
_cell.angle_alpha   90.00
_cell.angle_beta   90.00
_cell.angle_gamma   90.00
#
_symmetry.space_group_name_H-M   'P 1'
#
loop_
_entity.id
_entity.type
_entity.pdbx_description
1 polymer ?
#
loop_
_entity_poly.entity_id
_entity_poly.type
_entity_poly.pdbx_seq_one_letter_code
_entity_poly.pdbx_strand_id
1 'polypeptide(L)' 'MKEFHRIFGKQCIVVALLPNGFTIVGESACVDPNNYDETIGYDLAVKDIEKQLWMLEGYLLQNKEVIR' A
#
# COMPACT_ATOMS: atom_id res chain seq x y z
N MET A 1 11.23 0.89 -4.87
CA MET A 1 11.47 2.15 -4.13
C MET A 1 10.17 2.53 -3.44
N LYS A 2 10.21 3.10 -2.22
CA LYS A 2 9.01 3.55 -1.51
C LYS A 2 9.16 5.03 -1.14
N GLU A 3 8.13 5.82 -1.42
CA GLU A 3 7.99 7.21 -0.98
C GLU A 3 6.90 7.28 0.09
N PHE A 4 7.13 8.13 1.10
CA PHE A 4 6.23 8.30 2.24
C PHE A 4 5.77 9.75 2.31
N HIS A 5 4.47 9.93 2.58
CA HIS A 5 3.87 11.24 2.79
C HIS A 5 2.93 11.23 3.99
N ARG A 6 3.14 12.18 4.89
CA ARG A 6 2.19 12.51 5.96
C ARG A 6 1.30 13.65 5.50
N ILE A 7 0.00 13.40 5.45
CA ILE A 7 -1.03 14.32 4.96
C ILE A 7 -1.89 14.80 6.13
N PHE A 8 -2.10 16.12 6.21
CA PHE A 8 -2.89 16.81 7.26
C PHE A 8 -2.58 16.36 8.70
N GLY A 9 -1.35 15.95 8.97
CA GLY A 9 -0.90 15.53 10.29
C GLY A 9 -1.42 14.17 10.78
N LYS A 10 -2.22 13.43 10.02
CA LYS A 10 -2.84 12.18 10.52
C LYS A 10 -3.03 11.04 9.52
N GLN A 11 -2.82 11.31 8.23
CA GLN A 11 -2.92 10.32 7.16
C GLN A 11 -1.51 10.00 6.65
N CYS A 12 -1.21 8.72 6.53
CA CYS A 12 0.00 8.17 5.93
C CYS A 12 -0.34 7.65 4.54
N ILE A 13 0.40 8.11 3.54
CA ILE A 13 0.38 7.57 2.19
C ILE A 13 1.77 7.03 1.88
N VAL A 14 1.84 5.77 1.43
CA VAL A 14 3.06 5.16 0.90
C VAL A 14 2.85 4.84 -0.57
N VAL A 15 3.76 5.32 -1.42
CA VAL A 15 3.78 5.00 -2.84
C VAL A 15 4.96 4.07 -3.10
N ALA A 16 4.69 2.86 -3.60
CA ALA A 16 5.73 1.90 -3.96
C ALA A 16 5.83 1.77 -5.49
N LEU A 17 7.04 2.00 -6.02
CA LEU A 17 7.40 1.64 -7.38
C LEU A 17 7.84 0.17 -7.41
N LEU A 18 7.07 -0.65 -8.13
CA LEU A 18 7.33 -2.08 -8.34
C LEU A 18 8.38 -2.32 -9.45
N PRO A 19 9.02 -3.50 -9.49
CA PRO A 19 10.04 -3.81 -10.49
C PRO A 19 9.58 -3.71 -11.95
N ASN A 20 8.27 -3.88 -12.21
CA ASN A 20 7.67 -3.76 -13.53
C ASN A 20 7.32 -2.31 -13.93
N GLY A 21 7.67 -1.32 -13.11
CA GLY A 21 7.37 0.09 -13.34
C GLY A 21 5.97 0.52 -12.88
N PHE A 22 5.12 -0.38 -12.39
CA PHE A 22 3.82 -0.04 -11.85
C PHE A 22 3.96 0.60 -10.46
N THR A 23 3.19 1.65 -10.21
CA THR A 23 3.12 2.30 -8.90
C THR A 23 1.88 1.85 -8.16
N ILE A 24 2.05 1.44 -6.90
CA ILE A 24 0.95 1.07 -6.01
C ILE A 24 0.94 1.98 -4.78
N VAL A 25 -0.24 2.38 -4.35
CA VAL A 25 -0.43 3.31 -3.24
C VAL A 25 -1.13 2.56 -2.11
N GLY A 26 -0.54 2.58 -0.93
CA GLY A 26 -1.21 2.16 0.29
C GLY A 26 -1.40 3.33 1.23
N GLU A 27 -2.44 3.25 2.03
CA GLU A 27 -2.81 4.32 2.94
C GLU A 27 -3.19 3.83 4.33
N SER A 28 -3.02 4.70 5.31
CA SER A 28 -3.60 4.57 6.64
C SER A 28 -3.93 5.95 7.19
N ALA A 29 -4.88 6.04 8.10
CA ALA A 29 -5.20 7.28 8.79
C ALA A 29 -5.71 6.99 10.19
N CYS A 30 -5.37 7.85 11.14
CA CYS A 30 -5.99 7.86 12.46
C CYS A 30 -7.08 8.93 12.55
N VAL A 31 -8.00 8.77 13.52
CA VAL A 31 -9.11 9.70 13.74
C VAL A 31 -8.60 11.05 14.25
N ASP A 32 -7.75 11.01 15.29
CA ASP A 32 -7.17 12.16 15.97
C ASP A 32 -5.68 12.33 15.61
N PRO A 33 -5.26 13.46 15.01
CA PRO A 33 -3.85 13.76 14.75
C PRO A 33 -2.93 13.68 15.97
N ASN A 34 -3.45 13.97 17.17
CA ASN A 34 -2.65 13.95 18.40
C ASN A 34 -2.22 12.53 18.78
N ASN A 35 -2.94 11.51 18.31
CA ASN A 35 -2.65 10.10 18.53
C ASN A 35 -1.93 9.46 17.33
N TYR A 36 -1.47 10.25 16.37
CA TYR A 36 -0.79 9.71 15.19
C TYR A 36 0.60 9.20 15.56
N ASP A 37 0.86 7.94 15.21
CA ASP A 37 2.18 7.31 15.25
C ASP A 37 2.63 7.01 13.82
N GLU A 38 3.77 7.56 13.42
CA GLU A 38 4.30 7.43 12.06
C GLU A 38 4.71 6.00 11.72
N THR A 39 5.25 5.27 12.69
CA THR A 39 5.69 3.87 12.50
C THR A 39 4.47 2.99 12.25
N ILE A 40 3.45 3.12 13.11
CA ILE A 40 2.19 2.38 12.95
C ILE A 40 1.51 2.76 11.63
N GLY A 41 1.46 4.04 11.29
CA GLY A 41 0.87 4.50 10.04
C GLY A 41 1.58 3.93 8.81
N TYR A 42 2.91 3.95 8.82
CA TYR A 42 3.74 3.39 7.74
C TYR A 42 3.53 1.88 7.59
N ASP A 43 3.58 1.13 8.69
CA ASP A 43 3.41 -0.33 8.67
C ASP A 43 2.02 -0.72 8.13
N LEU A 44 0.97 0.01 8.53
CA LEU A 44 -0.38 -0.20 8.01
C LEU A 44 -0.49 0.13 6.52
N ALA A 45 0.11 1.23 6.05
CA ALA A 45 0.10 1.59 4.64
C ALA A 45 0.88 0.57 3.79
N VAL A 46 1.99 0.04 4.29
CA VAL A 46 2.74 -1.04 3.62
C VAL A 46 1.94 -2.34 3.59
N LYS A 47 1.26 -2.69 4.69
CA LYS A 47 0.39 -3.88 4.72
C LYS A 47 -0.78 -3.77 3.75
N ASP A 48 -1.32 -2.57 3.55
CA ASP A 48 -2.33 -2.32 2.52
C ASP A 48 -1.77 -2.56 1.11
N ILE A 49 -0.56 -2.08 0.80
CA ILE A 49 0.14 -2.41 -0.46
C ILE A 49 0.28 -3.92 -0.65
N GLU A 50 0.72 -4.64 0.38
CA GLU A 50 0.89 -6.10 0.31
C GLU A 50 -0.43 -6.83 0.02
N LYS A 51 -1.52 -6.39 0.66
CA LYS A 51 -2.87 -6.92 0.40
C LYS A 51 -3.30 -6.68 -1.05
N GLN A 52 -3.08 -5.47 -1.57
CA GLN A 52 -3.40 -5.15 -2.96
C GLN A 52 -2.56 -5.96 -3.94
N LEU A 53 -1.25 -6.10 -3.69
CA LEU A 53 -0.35 -6.95 -4.48
C LEU A 53 -0.83 -8.40 -4.51
N TRP A 54 -1.21 -8.97 -3.35
CA TRP A 54 -1.74 -10.32 -3.29
C TRP A 54 -2.96 -10.51 -4.18
N MET A 55 -3.88 -9.54 -4.21
CA MET A 55 -5.06 -9.58 -5.07
C MET A 55 -4.68 -9.52 -6.56
N LEU A 56 -3.75 -8.64 -6.94
CA LEU A 56 -3.30 -8.46 -8.33
C LEU A 56 -2.55 -9.69 -8.84
N GLU A 57 -1.59 -10.19 -8.07
CA GLU A 57 -0.78 -11.36 -8.43
C GLU A 57 -1.63 -12.63 -8.44
N GLY A 58 -2.56 -12.78 -7.48
CA GLY A 58 -3.50 -13.89 -7.44
C GLY A 58 -4.41 -13.92 -8.68
N TYR A 59 -4.94 -12.76 -9.09
CA TYR A 59 -5.73 -12.64 -10.32
C TYR A 59 -4.91 -12.97 -11.57
N LEU A 60 -3.69 -12.43 -11.69
CA LEU A 60 -2.79 -12.70 -12.81
C LEU A 60 -2.42 -14.18 -12.90
N LEU A 61 -2.18 -14.83 -11.76
CA LEU A 61 -1.87 -16.25 -11.69
C LEU A 61 -3.06 -17.09 -12.17
N GLN A 62 -4.27 -16.87 -11.63
CA GLN A 62 -5.47 -17.58 -12.07
C GLN A 62 -5.76 -17.40 -13.57
N ASN A 63 -5.55 -16.20 -14.11
CA ASN A 63 -5.69 -15.94 -15.54
C ASN A 63 -4.71 -16.71 -16.43
N LYS A 64 -3.53 -17.08 -15.92
CA LYS A 64 -2.54 -17.92 -16.63
C LYS A 64 -2.87 -19.40 -16.53
N GLU A 65 -3.38 -19.83 -15.38
CA GLU A 65 -3.74 -21.22 -15.10
C GLU A 65 -5.02 -21.66 -15.80
N VAL A 66 -5.96 -20.75 -16.05
CA VAL A 66 -7.09 -21.00 -16.94
C VAL A 66 -6.57 -20.96 -18.37
N ILE A 67 -6.16 -22.13 -18.88
CA ILE A 67 -5.87 -22.35 -20.30
C ILE A 67 -7.01 -21.73 -21.11
N ARG A 68 -6.70 -20.64 -21.83
CA ARG A 68 -7.50 -20.22 -22.98
C ARG A 68 -7.16 -21.08 -24.17
#